data_AF-A0A634UB05-F1
#
_entry.id   AF-A0A634UB05-F1
#
_cell.length_a   1.000
_cell.length_b   1.000
_cell.length_c   1.000
_cell.angle_alpha   90.00
_cell.angle_beta   90.00
_cell.angle_gamma   90.00
#
_symmetry.space_group_name_H-M   'P 1'
#
loop_
_entity.id
_entity.type
_entity.pdbx_description
1 polymer ?
#
loop_
_entity_poly.entity_id
_entity_poly.type
_entity_poly.pdbx_seq_one_letter_code
_entity_poly.pdbx_strand_id
1 'polypeptide(L)' 'MAQVFNFSSGPAMLPAEVLKLAQQELRDWHGLGTSVMEISHRGKEFIQVAEEAEQD' A
#
# COMPACT_ATOMS: atom_id res chain seq x y z
N MET A 1 20.94 6.48 -11.35
CA MET A 1 21.16 5.05 -10.99
C MET A 1 20.54 4.19 -12.07
N ALA A 2 21.14 3.05 -12.42
CA ALA A 2 20.57 2.12 -13.39
C ALA A 2 19.34 1.42 -12.80
N GLN A 3 18.35 1.13 -13.65
CA GLN A 3 17.19 0.34 -13.25
C GLN A 3 17.63 -1.11 -12.97
N VAL A 4 17.33 -1.61 -11.77
CA VAL A 4 17.60 -2.99 -11.39
C VAL A 4 16.40 -3.85 -11.80
N PHE A 5 16.64 -4.93 -12.55
CA PHE A 5 15.61 -5.90 -12.88
C PHE A 5 15.62 -7.02 -11.84
N ASN A 6 14.57 -7.10 -11.02
CA ASN A 6 14.43 -8.13 -10.00
C ASN A 6 13.59 -9.31 -10.56
N PHE A 7 14.26 -10.44 -10.84
CA PHE A 7 13.65 -11.68 -11.34
C PHE A 7 13.40 -12.73 -10.24
N SER A 8 13.32 -12.33 -8.97
CA SER A 8 13.02 -13.25 -7.87
C SER A 8 11.66 -13.94 -8.06
N SER A 9 11.60 -15.21 -7.68
CA SER A 9 10.40 -16.05 -7.78
C SER A 9 9.37 -15.84 -6.66
N GLY A 10 9.65 -14.97 -5.68
CA GLY A 10 8.79 -14.71 -4.53
C GLY A 10 9.56 -14.52 -3.21
N PRO A 11 9.36 -13.41 -2.46
CA PRO A 11 8.71 -12.17 -2.91
C PRO A 11 9.39 -11.60 -4.18
N ALA A 12 8.65 -10.83 -4.97
CA ALA A 12 9.07 -10.38 -6.30
C ALA A 12 8.96 -8.86 -6.47
N MET A 13 9.35 -8.36 -7.65
CA MET A 13 9.28 -6.94 -7.99
C MET A 13 7.83 -6.43 -7.99
N LEU A 14 7.59 -5.30 -7.32
CA LEU A 14 6.32 -4.57 -7.39
C LEU A 14 6.38 -3.44 -8.43
N PRO A 15 5.24 -3.00 -8.99
CA PRO A 15 5.20 -1.80 -9.83
C PRO A 15 5.70 -0.56 -9.08
N ALA A 16 6.55 0.24 -9.73
CA ALA A 16 7.16 1.42 -9.10
C ALA A 16 6.13 2.45 -8.62
N GLU A 17 5.04 2.63 -9.36
CA GLU A 17 3.97 3.56 -8.99
C GLU A 17 3.24 3.15 -7.71
N VAL A 18 3.06 1.84 -7.46
CA VAL A 18 2.45 1.33 -6.22
C VAL A 18 3.35 1.62 -5.02
N LEU A 19 4.67 1.37 -5.14
CA LEU A 19 5.63 1.69 -4.09
C LEU A 19 5.68 3.19 -3.80
N LYS A 20 5.60 4.02 -4.84
CA LYS A 20 5.59 5.48 -4.73
C LYS A 20 4.34 5.99 -4.03
N LEU A 21 3.17 5.46 -4.37
CA LEU A 21 1.91 5.79 -3.70
C LEU A 21 1.96 5.39 -2.22
N ALA A 22 2.36 4.15 -1.92
CA ALA A 22 2.50 3.67 -0.56
C ALA A 22 3.48 4.54 0.26
N GLN A 23 4.58 5.00 -0.35
CA GLN A 23 5.52 5.93 0.28
C GLN A 23 4.90 7.29 0.59
N GLN A 24 4.12 7.84 -0.34
CA GLN A 24 3.48 9.16 -0.21
C GLN A 24 2.44 9.18 0.92
N GLU A 25 1.65 8.12 1.03
CA GLU A 25 0.55 8.03 2.00
C GLU A 25 0.95 7.39 3.33
N LEU A 26 2.19 6.89 3.45
CA LEU A 26 2.60 6.08 4.59
C LEU A 26 2.38 6.75 5.96
N ARG A 27 2.54 8.07 6.02
CA ARG A 27 2.45 8.87 7.26
C ARG A 27 1.06 9.48 7.48
N ASP A 28 0.29 9.63 6.42
CA ASP A 28 -1.02 10.22 6.45
C ASP A 28 -1.86 9.55 5.35
N TRP A 29 -2.49 8.44 5.75
CA TRP A 29 -3.28 7.65 4.84
C TRP A 29 -4.64 8.30 4.65
N HIS A 30 -4.92 8.71 3.41
CA HIS A 30 -6.17 9.37 3.00
C HIS A 30 -6.55 10.61 3.85
N GLY A 31 -5.59 11.31 4.44
CA GLY A 31 -5.84 12.52 5.25
C GLY A 31 -6.34 12.25 6.67
N LEU A 32 -6.19 11.02 7.18
CA LEU A 32 -6.58 10.64 8.54
C LEU A 32 -5.63 11.14 9.63
N GLY A 33 -4.47 11.68 9.25
CA GLY A 33 -3.41 12.08 10.17
C GLY A 33 -2.64 10.90 10.79
N THR A 34 -2.83 9.69 10.26
CA THR A 34 -2.20 8.45 10.74
C THR A 34 -1.96 7.49 9.57
N SER A 35 -1.03 6.54 9.74
CA SER A 35 -0.72 5.51 8.77
C SER A 35 -1.85 4.48 8.65
N VAL A 36 -1.99 3.85 7.48
CA VAL A 36 -2.78 2.61 7.32
C VAL A 36 -2.32 1.49 8.26
N MET A 37 -1.06 1.53 8.73
CA MET A 37 -0.53 0.57 9.71
C MET A 37 -0.98 0.84 11.16
N GLU A 38 -1.61 2.00 11.42
CA GLU A 38 -1.97 2.46 12.77
C GLU A 38 -3.50 2.46 13.01
N ILE A 39 -4.30 2.25 11.97
CA ILE A 39 -5.77 2.21 12.07
C ILE A 39 -6.27 0.84 12.51
N SER A 40 -7.47 0.83 13.11
CA SER A 40 -8.16 -0.40 13.46
C SER A 40 -8.59 -1.17 12.20
N HIS A 41 -8.32 -2.48 12.16
CA HIS A 41 -8.86 -3.39 11.13
C HIS A 41 -10.40 -3.47 11.12
N ARG A 42 -11.07 -2.94 12.17
CA ARG A 42 -12.53 -2.83 12.28
C ARG A 42 -13.03 -1.41 12.00
N GLY A 43 -12.11 -0.47 11.71
CA GLY A 43 -12.43 0.88 11.31
C GLY A 43 -13.05 0.89 9.91
N LYS A 44 -13.90 1.88 9.64
CA LYS A 44 -14.61 1.97 8.35
C LYS A 44 -13.65 2.12 7.19
N GLU A 45 -12.57 2.86 7.42
CA GLU A 45 -11.52 3.17 6.46
C GLU A 45 -10.77 1.89 6.05
N PHE A 46 -10.39 1.05 7.03
CA PHE A 46 -9.75 -0.24 6.74
C PHE A 46 -10.70 -1.24 6.09
N ILE A 47 -11.95 -1.31 6.57
CA ILE A 47 -12.96 -2.22 5.99
C ILE A 47 -13.18 -1.87 4.51
N GLN A 48 -13.30 -0.59 4.19
CA GLN A 48 -13.48 -0.14 2.81
C GLN A 48 -12.34 -0.62 1.89
N VAL A 49 -11.07 -0.40 2.26
CA VAL A 49 -9.94 -0.84 1.44
C VAL A 49 -9.85 -2.38 1.33
N ALA A 50 -10.24 -3.10 2.38
CA ALA A 50 -10.29 -4.55 2.36
C ALA A 50 -11.38 -5.06 1.39
N GLU A 51 -12.58 -4.47 1.43
CA GLU A 51 -13.68 -4.79 0.51
C GLU A 51 -13.33 -4.45 -0.95
N GLU A 52 -12.67 -3.31 -1.18
CA GLU A 52 -12.18 -2.93 -2.51
C GLU A 52 -11.15 -3.95 -3.03
N ALA A 53 -10.19 -4.36 -2.19
CA ALA A 53 -9.17 -5.34 -2.56
C ALA A 53 -9.72 -6.76 -2.82
N GLU A 54 -10.87 -7.13 -2.25
CA GLU A 54 -11.54 -8.41 -2.52
C GLU A 54 -12.30 -8.43 -3.86
N GLN A 55 -12.58 -7.26 -4.44
CA GLN A 55 -13.34 -7.14 -5.69
C GLN A 55 -12.45 -7.13 -6.95
N ASP A 56 -11.14 -6.95 -6.79
CA ASP A 56 -10.12 -7.02 -7.85
C ASP A 56 -9.79 -8.46 -8.27
#